data_AF-A0A1B6G747-F1
#
_entry.id   AF-A0A1B6G747-F1
#
_cell.length_a   1.000
_cell.length_b   1.000
_cell.length_c   1.000
_cell.angle_alpha   90.00
_cell.angle_beta   90.00
_cell.angle_gamma   90.00
#
_symmetry.space_group_name_H-M   'P 1'
#
loop_
_entity.id
_entity.type
_entity.pdbx_description
1 polymer ?
#
loop_
_entity_poly.entity_id
_entity_poly.type
_entity_poly.pdbx_seq_one_letter_code
_entity_poly.pdbx_strand_id
1 'polypeptide(L)'
;AMKRSIIIFLFGLVVVNGDVDTDASDKESLEHIKEIFQKYMEDDVDHEENYETTVTLETLRCTKEMLRPIISRGKIKYDDRSTVYHCYSLLNYDRVCKKPSSECRDKQNWYSTCQARFFLLDGEGYRPTLDENSGPDCFTTPVY
;
A
#
# COMPACT_ATOMS: atom_id res chain seq x y z
N ALA A 1 -13.90 56.15 -1.17
CA ALA A 1 -14.35 55.52 -2.43
C ALA A 1 -13.58 54.23 -2.63
N MET A 2 -14.23 53.08 -2.48
CA MET A 2 -13.63 51.75 -2.59
C MET A 2 -13.72 51.28 -4.05
N LYS A 3 -12.58 51.10 -4.74
CA LYS A 3 -12.54 50.48 -6.06
C LYS A 3 -12.68 48.96 -5.89
N ARG A 4 -13.83 48.42 -6.30
CA ARG A 4 -14.02 46.98 -6.47
C ARG A 4 -13.34 46.56 -7.77
N SER A 5 -12.21 45.87 -7.68
CA SER A 5 -11.60 45.20 -8.82
C SER A 5 -12.22 43.81 -8.95
N ILE A 6 -12.82 43.55 -10.11
CA ILE A 6 -13.37 42.25 -10.49
C ILE A 6 -12.18 41.36 -10.87
N ILE A 7 -11.95 40.29 -10.10
CA ILE A 7 -10.98 39.24 -10.44
C ILE A 7 -11.74 38.21 -11.27
N ILE A 8 -11.42 38.15 -12.57
CA ILE A 8 -11.91 37.12 -13.48
C ILE A 8 -11.02 35.89 -13.29
N PHE A 9 -11.58 34.81 -12.74
CA PHE A 9 -10.92 33.51 -12.67
C PHE A 9 -10.90 32.88 -14.07
N LEU A 10 -9.78 33.04 -14.77
CA LEU A 10 -9.44 32.18 -15.90
C LEU A 10 -8.88 30.88 -15.30
N PHE A 11 -9.59 29.78 -15.53
CA PHE A 11 -9.26 28.43 -15.07
C PHE A 11 -7.80 28.05 -15.42
N GLY A 12 -6.88 28.33 -14.51
CA GLY A 12 -5.53 27.80 -14.51
C GLY A 12 -5.57 26.40 -13.89
N LEU A 13 -5.55 25.38 -14.74
CA LEU A 13 -5.38 23.99 -14.34
C LEU A 13 -4.01 23.85 -13.67
N VAL A 14 -3.97 23.82 -12.33
CA VAL A 14 -2.74 23.51 -11.60
C VAL A 14 -2.47 22.02 -11.80
N VAL A 15 -1.40 21.72 -12.54
CA VAL A 15 -0.90 20.36 -12.73
C VAL A 15 0.03 20.05 -11.56
N VAL A 16 -0.42 19.19 -10.65
CA VAL A 16 0.47 18.55 -9.67
C VAL A 16 0.78 17.16 -10.23
N ASN A 17 1.86 17.05 -11.00
CA ASN A 17 2.43 15.74 -11.34
C ASN A 17 3.37 15.37 -10.19
N GLY A 18 2.87 14.62 -9.23
CA GLY A 18 3.62 14.12 -8.10
C GLY A 18 2.75 13.23 -7.24
N ASP A 19 3.37 12.21 -6.67
CA ASP A 19 2.80 11.45 -5.56
C ASP A 19 2.35 12.42 -4.48
N VAL A 20 1.07 12.33 -4.10
CA VAL A 20 0.53 13.07 -2.97
C VAL A 20 0.33 12.12 -1.79
N ASP A 21 0.48 12.64 -0.57
CA ASP A 21 0.16 11.87 0.62
C ASP A 21 -1.31 11.44 0.58
N THR A 22 -1.58 10.25 1.11
CA THR A 22 -2.96 9.81 1.33
C THR A 22 -3.63 10.64 2.41
N ASP A 23 -4.95 10.75 2.31
CA ASP A 23 -5.76 11.57 3.20
C ASP A 23 -6.97 10.79 3.74
N ALA A 24 -7.83 11.46 4.51
CA ALA A 24 -8.97 10.82 5.17
C ALA A 24 -9.95 10.14 4.19
N SER A 25 -10.02 10.57 2.92
CA SER A 25 -10.85 9.92 1.90
C SER A 25 -10.37 8.51 1.55
N ASP A 26 -9.09 8.21 1.79
CA ASP A 26 -8.47 6.95 1.39
C ASP A 26 -8.60 5.87 2.46
N LYS A 27 -9.28 6.14 3.58
CA LYS A 27 -9.34 5.25 4.75
C LYS A 27 -9.69 3.81 4.38
N GLU A 28 -10.78 3.59 3.64
CA GLU A 28 -11.23 2.24 3.26
C GLU A 28 -10.23 1.55 2.32
N SER A 29 -9.60 2.32 1.43
CA SER A 29 -8.55 1.82 0.54
C SER A 29 -7.32 1.38 1.34
N LEU A 30 -6.89 2.17 2.32
CA LEU A 30 -5.75 1.87 3.19
C LEU A 30 -6.02 0.68 4.12
N GLU A 31 -7.25 0.57 4.65
CA GLU A 31 -7.68 -0.60 5.44
C GLU A 31 -7.59 -1.87 4.59
N HIS A 32 -8.08 -1.84 3.35
CA HIS A 32 -7.98 -2.99 2.45
C HIS A 32 -6.53 -3.33 2.04
N ILE A 33 -5.71 -2.31 1.73
CA ILE A 33 -4.29 -2.51 1.42
C ILE A 33 -3.56 -3.16 2.59
N LYS A 34 -3.85 -2.74 3.82
CA LYS A 34 -3.31 -3.34 5.05
C LYS A 34 -3.67 -4.82 5.15
N GLU A 35 -4.93 -5.19 4.91
CA GLU A 35 -5.38 -6.59 4.89
C GLU A 35 -4.61 -7.42 3.85
N ILE A 36 -4.39 -6.88 2.65
CA ILE A 36 -3.65 -7.58 1.59
C ILE A 36 -2.20 -7.83 2.01
N PHE A 37 -1.50 -6.82 2.55
CA PHE A 37 -0.13 -6.99 3.05
C PHE A 37 -0.05 -8.05 4.16
N GLN A 38 -0.97 -8.01 5.13
CA GLN A 38 -0.99 -8.99 6.21
C GLN A 38 -1.19 -10.40 5.68
N LYS A 39 -2.20 -10.60 4.82
CA LYS A 39 -2.51 -11.92 4.25
C LYS A 39 -1.38 -12.47 3.39
N TYR A 40 -0.82 -11.65 2.49
CA TYR A 40 0.26 -12.08 1.60
C TYR A 40 1.46 -12.58 2.40
N MET A 41 1.78 -11.92 3.51
CA MET A 41 2.92 -12.28 4.34
C MET A 41 2.61 -13.44 5.29
N GLU A 42 1.38 -13.60 5.77
CA GLU A 42 0.94 -14.81 6.50
C GLU A 42 1.06 -16.06 5.62
N ASP A 43 0.68 -15.94 4.33
CA ASP A 43 0.79 -17.03 3.36
C ASP A 43 2.25 -17.39 3.02
N ASP A 44 3.21 -16.46 3.19
CA ASP A 44 4.65 -16.65 2.96
C ASP A 44 5.40 -17.20 4.19
N VAL A 45 4.75 -17.33 5.35
CA VAL A 45 5.38 -17.87 6.56
C VAL A 45 5.62 -19.38 6.43
N ASP A 46 6.89 -19.79 6.50
CA ASP A 46 7.25 -21.19 6.70
C ASP A 46 6.69 -21.72 8.04
N HIS A 47 5.71 -22.62 7.95
CA HIS A 47 5.14 -23.30 9.09
C HIS A 47 6.07 -24.40 9.60
N GLU A 48 6.82 -24.11 10.66
CA GLU A 48 7.62 -25.11 11.37
C GLU A 48 6.85 -25.74 12.54
N GLU A 49 6.90 -27.06 12.66
CA GLU A 49 6.13 -27.85 13.63
C GLU A 49 6.26 -27.37 15.10
N ASN A 50 7.46 -26.93 15.49
CA ASN A 50 7.78 -26.57 16.88
C ASN A 50 7.66 -25.07 17.19
N TYR A 51 7.40 -24.23 16.18
CA TYR A 51 7.32 -22.78 16.36
C TYR A 51 5.96 -22.25 15.90
N GLU A 52 5.50 -21.23 16.59
CA GLU A 52 4.44 -20.35 16.12
C GLU A 52 5.09 -19.07 15.64
N THR A 53 4.75 -18.65 14.42
CA THR A 53 5.21 -17.38 13.87
C THR A 53 3.99 -16.47 13.79
N THR A 54 4.08 -15.32 14.45
CA THR A 54 3.06 -14.26 14.35
C THR A 54 3.59 -13.14 13.48
N VAL A 55 2.81 -12.74 12.48
CA VAL A 55 3.12 -11.62 11.58
C VAL A 55 2.38 -10.38 12.05
N THR A 56 3.11 -9.29 12.28
CA THR A 56 2.53 -8.00 12.67
C THR A 56 2.91 -6.94 11.65
N LEU A 57 1.92 -6.19 11.15
CA LEU A 57 2.15 -5.00 10.32
C LEU A 57 2.42 -3.79 11.23
N GLU A 58 3.69 -3.44 11.39
CA GLU A 58 4.15 -2.35 12.26
C GLU A 58 3.90 -0.97 11.64
N THR A 59 4.11 -0.85 10.33
CA THR A 59 3.96 0.42 9.63
C THR A 59 3.44 0.18 8.23
N LEU A 60 2.52 1.06 7.79
CA LEU A 60 2.11 1.23 6.40
C LEU A 60 2.18 2.71 6.07
N ARG A 61 2.86 3.04 4.97
CA ARG A 61 2.91 4.38 4.40
C ARG A 61 2.58 4.28 2.94
N CYS A 62 1.63 5.08 2.48
CA CYS A 62 1.24 5.11 1.08
C CYS A 62 1.22 6.54 0.57
N THR A 63 1.69 6.72 -0.66
CA THR A 63 1.36 7.89 -1.49
C THR A 63 0.37 7.46 -2.56
N LYS A 64 -0.33 8.41 -3.17
CA LYS A 64 -1.25 8.15 -4.29
C LYS A 64 -0.96 9.04 -5.49
N GLU A 65 -1.22 8.49 -6.66
CA GLU A 65 -1.22 9.18 -7.95
C GLU A 65 -2.60 9.02 -8.59
N MET A 66 -3.27 10.12 -8.92
CA MET A 66 -4.52 10.09 -9.68
C MET A 66 -4.21 10.00 -11.17
N LEU A 67 -4.63 8.90 -11.81
CA LEU A 67 -4.47 8.72 -13.24
C LEU A 67 -5.55 9.51 -13.97
N ARG A 68 -5.13 10.45 -14.83
CA ARG A 68 -6.07 11.15 -15.71
C ARG A 68 -6.26 10.35 -17.00
N PRO A 69 -7.46 10.38 -17.60
CA PRO A 69 -7.69 9.77 -18.90
C PRO A 69 -6.73 10.33 -19.95
N ILE A 70 -6.11 9.44 -20.73
CA ILE A 70 -5.16 9.83 -21.76
C ILE A 70 -5.96 10.30 -22.98
N ILE A 71 -5.85 11.59 -23.32
CA ILE A 71 -6.42 12.14 -24.54
C ILE A 71 -5.39 11.99 -25.66
N SER A 72 -5.59 11.05 -26.58
CA SER A 72 -4.72 10.85 -27.74
C SER A 72 -5.51 11.01 -29.03
N ARG A 73 -5.05 11.92 -29.91
CA ARG A 73 -5.67 12.20 -31.23
C ARG A 73 -7.18 12.44 -31.18
N GLY A 74 -7.66 13.17 -30.18
CA GLY A 74 -9.09 13.48 -30.02
C GLY A 74 -9.96 12.32 -29.53
N LYS A 75 -9.36 11.17 -29.17
CA LYS A 75 -10.03 10.07 -28.49
C LYS A 75 -9.62 10.06 -27.02
N ILE A 76 -10.60 10.08 -26.13
CA ILE A 76 -10.39 9.86 -24.70
C ILE A 76 -10.22 8.35 -24.52
N LYS A 77 -9.04 7.92 -24.08
CA LYS A 77 -8.83 6.56 -23.59
C LYS A 77 -9.02 6.61 -22.08
N TYR A 78 -10.09 5.99 -21.60
CA TYR A 78 -10.24 5.71 -20.18
C TYR A 78 -9.29 4.55 -19.87
N ASP A 79 -8.30 4.82 -19.03
CA ASP A 79 -7.77 3.74 -18.20
C ASP A 79 -8.84 3.54 -17.13
N ASP A 80 -9.33 2.31 -16.95
CA ASP A 80 -10.32 2.04 -15.91
C ASP A 80 -9.72 2.26 -14.51
N ARG A 81 -8.39 2.39 -14.42
CA ARG A 81 -7.65 2.74 -13.20
C ARG A 81 -7.72 4.25 -12.97
N SER A 82 -8.25 4.64 -11.80
CA SER A 82 -8.39 6.03 -11.40
C SER A 82 -7.28 6.50 -10.46
N THR A 83 -6.78 5.59 -9.61
CA THR A 83 -5.77 5.91 -8.61
C THR A 83 -4.76 4.77 -8.47
N VAL A 84 -3.48 5.12 -8.38
CA VAL A 84 -2.41 4.19 -8.02
C VAL A 84 -1.91 4.55 -6.63
N TYR A 85 -1.92 3.60 -5.71
CA TYR A 85 -1.28 3.72 -4.40
C TYR A 85 0.10 3.11 -4.45
N HIS A 86 1.11 3.85 -4.00
CA HIS A 86 2.48 3.42 -3.83
C HIS A 86 2.73 3.22 -2.34
N CYS A 87 2.82 1.96 -1.90
CA CYS A 87 2.83 1.63 -0.48
C CYS A 87 4.14 0.97 -0.06
N TYR A 88 4.65 1.39 1.09
CA TYR A 88 5.75 0.79 1.82
C TYR A 88 5.23 0.27 3.16
N SER A 89 5.66 -0.92 3.55
CA SER A 89 5.33 -1.51 4.83
C SER A 89 6.55 -2.08 5.56
N LEU A 90 6.47 -2.05 6.88
CA LEU A 90 7.36 -2.76 7.79
C LEU A 90 6.53 -3.83 8.50
N LEU A 91 6.98 -5.08 8.41
CA LEU A 91 6.36 -6.22 9.07
C LEU A 91 7.36 -6.85 10.05
N ASN A 92 6.86 -7.30 11.20
CA ASN A 92 7.62 -8.03 12.19
C ASN A 92 7.13 -9.48 12.28
N TYR A 93 8.06 -10.40 12.49
CA TYR A 93 7.81 -11.82 12.62
C TYR A 93 8.35 -12.31 13.95
N ASP A 94 7.43 -12.55 14.88
CA ASP A 94 7.77 -13.06 16.19
C ASP A 94 7.62 -14.57 16.22
N ARG A 95 8.71 -15.25 16.61
CA ARG A 95 8.73 -16.71 16.67
C ARG A 95 8.75 -17.19 18.11
N VAL A 96 7.69 -17.91 18.47
CA VAL A 96 7.53 -18.47 19.80
C VAL A 96 7.59 -19.99 19.72
N CYS A 97 8.44 -20.60 20.55
CA CYS A 97 8.50 -22.04 20.69
C CYS A 97 7.19 -22.56 21.33
N LYS A 98 6.55 -23.56 20.71
CA LYS A 98 5.34 -24.22 21.24
C LYS A 98 5.66 -25.24 22.34
N LYS A 99 6.92 -25.65 22.46
CA LYS A 99 7.43 -26.62 23.43
C LYS A 99 8.10 -25.91 24.61
N PRO A 100 8.43 -26.61 25.70
CA PRO A 100 9.31 -26.06 26.73
C PRO A 100 10.60 -25.53 26.11
N SER A 101 11.10 -24.38 26.59
CA SER A 101 12.28 -23.71 26.02
C SER A 101 13.53 -24.61 25.97
N SER A 102 13.63 -25.62 26.83
CA SER A 102 14.69 -26.62 26.83
C SER A 102 14.74 -27.52 25.58
N GLU A 103 13.66 -27.57 24.80
CA GLU A 103 13.54 -28.41 23.59
C GLU A 103 13.65 -27.61 22.29
N CYS A 104 13.74 -26.28 22.39
CA CYS A 104 13.86 -25.38 21.26
C CYS A 104 15.26 -24.78 21.19
N ARG A 105 15.71 -24.49 19.96
CA ARG A 105 16.87 -23.62 19.74
C ARG A 105 16.35 -22.19 19.74
N ASP A 106 17.11 -21.27 20.32
CA ASP A 106 16.78 -19.86 20.17
C ASP A 106 16.75 -19.53 18.66
N LYS A 107 15.57 -19.10 18.20
CA LYS A 107 15.38 -18.60 16.85
C LYS A 107 15.20 -17.10 16.92
N GLN A 108 15.83 -16.44 15.99
CA GLN A 108 15.82 -15.00 15.89
C GLN A 108 14.50 -14.55 15.25
N ASN A 109 13.90 -13.50 15.80
CA ASN A 109 12.84 -12.76 15.12
C ASN A 109 13.43 -12.07 13.89
N TRP A 110 12.59 -11.75 12.91
CA TRP A 110 13.00 -10.98 11.75
C TRP A 110 11.94 -9.95 11.41
N TYR A 111 12.34 -8.96 10.63
CA TYR A 111 11.42 -8.03 10.01
C TYR A 111 11.54 -8.12 8.49
N SER A 112 10.46 -7.78 7.80
CA SER A 112 10.45 -7.61 6.36
C SER A 112 10.03 -6.19 6.01
N THR A 113 10.76 -5.56 5.11
CA THR A 113 10.35 -4.31 4.48
C THR A 113 9.80 -4.62 3.11
N CYS A 114 8.56 -4.21 2.83
CA CYS A 114 7.90 -4.51 1.58
C CYS A 114 7.46 -3.24 0.85
N GLN A 115 7.43 -3.31 -0.48
CA GLN A 115 6.91 -2.27 -1.35
C GLN A 115 5.93 -2.86 -2.37
N ALA A 116 4.83 -2.16 -2.64
CA ALA A 116 3.84 -2.60 -3.61
C ALA A 116 3.08 -1.42 -4.24
N ARG A 117 2.51 -1.68 -5.42
CA ARG A 117 1.60 -0.76 -6.11
C ARG A 117 0.20 -1.36 -6.15
N PHE A 118 -0.79 -0.57 -5.74
CA PHE A 118 -2.19 -0.97 -5.79
C PHE A 118 -2.97 -0.07 -6.73
N PHE A 119 -3.81 -0.66 -7.56
CA PHE A 119 -4.63 0.03 -8.55
C PHE A 119 -6.07 0.05 -8.09
N LEU A 120 -6.64 1.24 -7.97
CA LEU A 120 -8.06 1.44 -7.74
C LEU A 120 -8.73 1.75 -9.07
N LEU A 121 -9.76 0.97 -9.40
CA LEU A 121 -10.60 1.21 -10.57
C LEU A 121 -11.65 2.29 -10.29
N ASP A 122 -12.06 3.01 -11.33
CA ASP A 122 -13.14 4.00 -11.25
C ASP A 122 -14.50 3.31 -11.08
N GLY A 123 -15.27 3.77 -10.09
CA GLY A 123 -16.63 3.28 -9.79
C GLY A 123 -16.86 3.03 -8.30
N GLU A 124 -18.13 3.01 -7.88
CA GLU A 124 -18.49 2.69 -6.50
C GLU A 124 -18.20 1.22 -6.17
N GLY A 125 -17.61 0.98 -5.00
CA GLY A 125 -17.38 -0.36 -4.46
C GLY A 125 -16.12 -1.06 -4.96
N TYR A 126 -15.34 -0.45 -5.86
CA TYR A 126 -14.02 -0.96 -6.23
C TYR A 126 -13.04 -0.78 -5.07
N ARG A 127 -12.13 -1.74 -4.92
CA ARG A 127 -11.07 -1.73 -3.92
C ARG A 127 -9.70 -1.78 -4.60
N PRO A 128 -8.65 -1.24 -3.99
CA PRO A 128 -7.31 -1.31 -4.56
C PRO A 128 -6.85 -2.77 -4.72
N THR A 129 -6.39 -3.15 -5.92
CA THR A 129 -5.84 -4.48 -6.19
C THR A 129 -4.36 -4.39 -6.56
N LEU A 130 -3.59 -5.42 -6.24
CA LEU A 130 -2.24 -5.60 -6.78
C LEU A 130 -2.31 -5.76 -8.31
N ASP A 131 -1.20 -5.51 -9.00
CA ASP A 131 -1.06 -5.97 -10.39
C ASP A 131 -1.15 -7.50 -10.39
N GLU A 132 -1.90 -8.08 -11.32
CA GLU A 132 -2.17 -9.53 -11.36
C GLU A 132 -0.89 -10.37 -11.50
N ASN A 133 0.21 -9.75 -11.93
CA ASN A 133 1.50 -10.41 -12.13
C ASN A 133 2.59 -10.00 -11.13
N SER A 134 2.29 -9.18 -10.12
CA SER A 134 3.29 -8.77 -9.12
C SER A 134 2.72 -8.72 -7.71
N GLY A 135 3.24 -9.60 -6.84
CA GLY A 135 3.09 -9.46 -5.40
C GLY A 135 3.95 -8.31 -4.84
N PRO A 136 3.82 -8.00 -3.54
CA PRO A 136 4.75 -7.12 -2.85
C PRO A 136 6.19 -7.59 -3.00
N ASP A 137 7.09 -6.65 -3.30
CA ASP A 137 8.52 -6.89 -3.31
C ASP A 137 9.05 -6.68 -1.89
N CYS A 138 9.59 -7.75 -1.29
CA CYS A 138 9.90 -7.81 0.14
C CYS A 138 11.35 -8.22 0.40
N PHE A 139 11.96 -7.55 1.37
CA PHE A 139 13.32 -7.84 1.85
C PHE A 139 13.30 -8.21 3.33
N THR A 140 13.75 -9.42 3.65
CA THR A 140 13.79 -9.96 5.02
C THR A 140 15.13 -9.70 5.68
N THR A 141 15.11 -9.22 6.93
CA THR A 141 16.31 -8.96 7.74
C THR A 141 16.15 -9.52 9.16
N PRO A 142 17.12 -10.30 9.68
CA PRO A 142 17.08 -10.79 11.06
C PRO A 142 17.27 -9.67 12.09
N VAL A 143 16.60 -9.78 13.25
CA VAL A 143 16.70 -8.82 14.37
C VAL A 143 17.84 -9.23 15.31
N TYR A 144 18.96 -8.51 15.28
CA TYR A 144 20.14 -8.76 16.15
C TYR A 144 20.00 -8.20 17.56
#